data_AF-A0A0R3KJT9-F1
#
_entry.id   AF-A0A0R3KJT9-F1
#
_cell.length_a   1.000
_cell.length_b   1.000
_cell.length_c   1.000
_cell.angle_alpha   90.00
_cell.angle_beta   90.00
_cell.angle_gamma   90.00
#
_symmetry.space_group_name_H-M   'P 1'
#
loop_
_entity.id
_entity.type
_entity.pdbx_description
1 polymer ?
#
loop_
_entity_poly.entity_id
_entity_poly.type
_entity_poly.pdbx_seq_one_letter_code
_entity_poly.pdbx_strand_id
1 'polypeptide(L)'
;MPYLPVAGLPVVGALDSTMNGVVPEGAVAAPAFNALLGQYASAGAYQYLPVGPPAVTSAIVSAGVVPVVVTPASVTPAVVAPAYMMAPPPPPMLPNQLNQSSQPSVDPVWTHEVKDGQATINLGDKYTITADEKDGTWTVRNNQTGHVTKIHGDPHVDANGDGKDDFDFKKDMTFQLEDGTKITVNNVDYGNGKSISSKLTITNGHNAMVVEGLGDDKDGKNNLRVTQSNAGMSFDELTADGSQTIHESGESWVDGAGRAVNQASIDAGEQGRAPGNYQYASAAHASATPVFFVPPPPPPLAMVPVTVAQISAPSSQPDPVWSHEVKDGKATINLGDKYTITADEKDGTWTVRNNQTGHVSKIHGDPHVDANGDGKDDFDFKKGMTFQLDDGTKITVDTVDYGKGKTISSKLTITNGDNAMVVEGLGDDKDGKNNLKVTQSNAGRTLDQLTSDGAQTIHERDQQWVDRSGRTVTQSAIDHNENPNAPPDFKRMMREAMFRRIFGRDTQPA
;
A
#
# COMPACT_ATOMS: atom_id res chain seq x y z
N MET A 1 50.60 -38.94 -7.00
CA MET A 1 51.94 -38.29 -6.95
C MET A 1 51.73 -36.82 -6.57
N PRO A 2 52.59 -36.23 -5.71
CA PRO A 2 52.37 -34.90 -5.11
C PRO A 2 53.16 -33.80 -5.84
N TYR A 3 52.85 -32.51 -5.59
CA TYR A 3 53.78 -31.51 -5.03
C TYR A 3 53.16 -30.09 -4.92
N LEU A 4 53.27 -29.58 -3.69
CA LEU A 4 53.24 -28.24 -3.07
C LEU A 4 53.40 -26.90 -3.89
N PRO A 5 53.16 -25.73 -3.25
CA PRO A 5 52.90 -24.43 -3.90
C PRO A 5 54.11 -23.48 -3.94
N VAL A 6 53.90 -22.24 -4.44
CA VAL A 6 54.84 -21.11 -4.34
C VAL A 6 54.15 -19.89 -3.72
N ALA A 7 54.87 -19.17 -2.84
CA ALA A 7 54.41 -17.99 -2.10
C ALA A 7 54.99 -16.68 -2.66
N GLY A 8 54.45 -15.53 -2.23
CA GLY A 8 55.02 -14.21 -2.55
C GLY A 8 54.40 -13.02 -1.80
N LEU A 9 55.02 -12.62 -0.68
CA LEU A 9 54.92 -11.28 -0.07
C LEU A 9 56.34 -10.71 0.04
N PRO A 10 56.56 -9.42 -0.34
CA PRO A 10 57.04 -8.40 0.63
C PRO A 10 56.61 -6.92 0.28
N VAL A 11 56.74 -5.84 1.08
CA VAL A 11 56.90 -5.58 2.54
C VAL A 11 56.69 -4.06 2.82
N VAL A 12 55.90 -3.70 3.86
CA VAL A 12 55.96 -2.46 4.72
C VAL A 12 55.70 -1.04 4.17
N GLY A 13 55.04 -0.23 5.02
CA GLY A 13 54.97 1.25 4.96
C GLY A 13 53.77 1.83 5.74
N ALA A 14 53.56 1.48 7.02
CA ALA A 14 54.07 2.18 8.22
C ALA A 14 53.09 3.26 8.78
N LEU A 15 52.85 3.20 10.09
CA LEU A 15 51.97 4.08 10.89
C LEU A 15 52.71 5.34 11.36
N ASP A 16 51.96 6.40 11.69
CA ASP A 16 52.36 7.37 12.72
C ASP A 16 51.19 7.57 13.71
N SER A 17 51.54 7.79 14.98
CA SER A 17 50.65 7.67 16.15
C SER A 17 51.00 8.69 17.23
N THR A 18 50.21 9.75 17.40
CA THR A 18 50.19 10.62 18.60
C THR A 18 48.75 11.17 18.78
N MET A 19 48.14 11.33 19.97
CA MET A 19 48.61 11.24 21.36
C MET A 19 47.64 10.49 22.30
N ASN A 20 48.14 10.14 23.49
CA ASN A 20 47.40 9.53 24.61
C ASN A 20 46.36 10.45 25.28
N GLY A 21 45.33 9.85 25.89
CA GLY A 21 44.48 10.47 26.91
C GLY A 21 43.52 9.45 27.55
N VAL A 22 43.62 9.22 28.87
CA VAL A 22 42.87 8.17 29.60
C VAL A 22 41.82 8.80 30.53
N VAL A 23 40.53 8.50 30.28
CA VAL A 23 39.42 8.12 31.21
C VAL A 23 39.25 8.97 32.51
N PRO A 24 38.05 9.52 32.85
CA PRO A 24 36.91 8.68 33.29
C PRO A 24 35.47 9.15 32.99
N GLU A 25 34.52 8.32 33.44
CA GLU A 25 33.07 8.38 33.26
C GLU A 25 32.35 9.58 33.88
N GLY A 26 31.17 9.90 33.33
CA GLY A 26 30.00 10.32 34.13
C GLY A 26 29.80 11.81 34.41
N ALA A 27 29.24 12.55 33.45
CA ALA A 27 28.44 13.76 33.74
C ALA A 27 27.48 14.12 32.59
N VAL A 28 26.26 14.51 32.94
CA VAL A 28 25.25 15.04 32.01
C VAL A 28 25.55 16.52 31.72
N ALA A 29 25.59 16.92 30.46
CA ALA A 29 25.56 18.34 30.07
C ALA A 29 24.95 18.53 28.67
N ALA A 30 23.77 19.16 28.61
CA ALA A 30 23.36 19.88 27.42
C ALA A 30 24.17 21.18 27.30
N PRO A 31 24.34 21.71 26.08
CA PRO A 31 24.16 23.15 25.95
C PRO A 31 23.30 23.51 24.72
N ALA A 32 22.30 24.35 24.97
CA ALA A 32 21.79 25.22 23.92
C ALA A 32 22.82 26.34 23.66
N PHE A 33 22.99 26.75 22.41
CA PHE A 33 23.57 28.05 22.09
C PHE A 33 22.83 28.69 20.91
N ASN A 34 22.67 30.01 20.96
CA ASN A 34 21.70 30.74 20.13
C ASN A 34 22.31 32.03 19.57
N ALA A 35 21.81 32.47 18.41
CA ALA A 35 21.91 33.80 17.80
C ALA A 35 23.28 34.38 17.32
N LEU A 36 23.38 34.60 16.00
CA LEU A 36 23.82 35.82 15.27
C LEU A 36 23.90 35.50 13.75
N LEU A 37 23.51 36.32 12.75
CA LEU A 37 22.74 37.58 12.61
C LEU A 37 21.46 37.27 11.76
N GLY A 38 20.53 38.17 11.40
CA GLY A 38 20.35 39.61 11.66
C GLY A 38 20.43 40.48 10.38
N GLN A 39 19.34 41.17 10.01
CA GLN A 39 19.11 41.97 8.77
C GLN A 39 18.72 41.10 7.54
N TYR A 40 17.61 41.31 6.83
CA TYR A 40 16.80 42.52 6.64
C TYR A 40 15.35 42.43 7.17
N ALA A 41 14.76 43.56 7.51
CA ALA A 41 13.34 43.67 7.85
C ALA A 41 12.70 44.95 7.27
N SER A 42 11.52 44.80 6.67
CA SER A 42 10.49 45.84 6.50
C SER A 42 9.15 45.11 6.30
N ALA A 43 8.34 44.93 7.34
CA ALA A 43 7.38 45.89 7.87
C ALA A 43 6.08 45.96 7.04
N GLY A 44 5.04 45.30 7.56
CA GLY A 44 3.67 45.32 7.04
C GLY A 44 2.75 44.65 8.07
N ALA A 45 2.09 45.44 8.92
CA ALA A 45 1.41 44.97 10.11
C ALA A 45 -0.11 44.88 9.93
N TYR A 46 -0.72 43.79 10.42
CA TYR A 46 -2.09 43.78 10.95
C TYR A 46 -2.19 42.78 12.11
N GLN A 47 -2.78 43.19 13.23
CA GLN A 47 -3.08 42.31 14.38
C GLN A 47 -4.60 42.12 14.51
N TYR A 48 -4.99 40.85 14.67
CA TYR A 48 -6.05 40.30 15.53
C TYR A 48 -7.32 41.09 15.86
N LEU A 49 -8.47 40.39 15.81
CA LEU A 49 -9.27 40.05 17.00
C LEU A 49 -10.21 38.84 16.69
N PRO A 50 -10.56 37.98 17.67
CA PRO A 50 -11.41 36.80 17.46
C PRO A 50 -12.90 37.08 17.73
N VAL A 51 -13.79 36.24 17.20
CA VAL A 51 -15.25 36.33 17.42
C VAL A 51 -15.71 35.23 18.38
N GLY A 52 -16.29 35.63 19.52
CA GLY A 52 -17.05 34.76 20.42
C GLY A 52 -18.57 34.84 20.18
N PRO A 53 -19.37 33.89 20.72
CA PRO A 53 -20.80 33.80 20.45
C PRO A 53 -21.64 34.84 21.24
N PRO A 54 -22.83 35.23 20.75
CA PRO A 54 -23.65 36.26 21.38
C PRO A 54 -24.44 35.73 22.58
N ALA A 55 -24.39 36.47 23.69
CA ALA A 55 -25.31 36.31 24.82
C ALA A 55 -26.57 37.17 24.63
N VAL A 56 -27.72 36.64 25.06
CA VAL A 56 -29.01 37.33 25.00
C VAL A 56 -29.19 38.22 26.23
N THR A 57 -29.52 39.50 26.05
CA THR A 57 -29.94 40.38 27.15
C THR A 57 -31.21 41.15 26.80
N SER A 58 -32.16 41.11 27.74
CA SER A 58 -33.46 41.78 27.63
C SER A 58 -33.38 43.23 28.09
N ALA A 59 -34.10 44.13 27.41
CA ALA A 59 -34.34 45.50 27.89
C ALA A 59 -35.85 45.79 27.94
N ILE A 60 -36.32 46.28 29.08
CA ILE A 60 -37.72 46.63 29.37
C ILE A 60 -37.88 48.14 29.21
N VAL A 61 -38.93 48.59 28.50
CA VAL A 61 -39.43 49.96 28.60
C VAL A 61 -40.97 49.98 28.54
N SER A 62 -41.60 50.64 29.51
CA SER A 62 -43.03 50.96 29.59
C SER A 62 -43.26 52.43 29.16
N ALA A 63 -44.44 53.01 28.89
CA ALA A 63 -45.86 52.65 29.01
C ALA A 63 -46.69 53.57 28.04
N GLY A 64 -48.02 53.37 27.84
CA GLY A 64 -48.85 54.46 27.28
C GLY A 64 -50.19 54.20 26.52
N VAL A 65 -51.21 53.65 27.20
CA VAL A 65 -52.68 53.96 27.06
C VAL A 65 -53.43 54.03 25.68
N VAL A 66 -54.39 53.09 25.53
CA VAL A 66 -55.64 52.91 24.72
C VAL A 66 -56.54 54.12 24.30
N PRO A 67 -57.67 53.96 23.54
CA PRO A 67 -58.06 53.02 22.43
C PRO A 67 -58.90 53.65 21.27
N VAL A 68 -59.00 53.01 20.08
CA VAL A 68 -60.14 53.18 19.12
C VAL A 68 -60.44 51.86 18.37
N VAL A 69 -61.73 51.61 18.05
CA VAL A 69 -62.27 50.41 17.38
C VAL A 69 -62.90 50.76 16.02
N VAL A 70 -62.59 50.02 14.93
CA VAL A 70 -63.55 49.69 13.84
C VAL A 70 -63.15 48.36 13.15
N THR A 71 -64.15 47.62 12.66
CA THR A 71 -64.12 46.30 11.99
C THR A 71 -63.87 46.39 10.46
N PRO A 72 -63.70 45.26 9.71
CA PRO A 72 -62.91 45.25 8.47
C PRO A 72 -63.69 45.55 7.18
N ALA A 73 -62.97 45.88 6.12
CA ALA A 73 -63.48 45.94 4.75
C ALA A 73 -62.49 45.34 3.73
N SER A 74 -63.00 44.48 2.85
CA SER A 74 -62.28 43.83 1.76
C SER A 74 -62.48 44.56 0.43
N VAL A 75 -61.41 44.99 -0.26
CA VAL A 75 -61.42 45.25 -1.73
C VAL A 75 -60.03 44.99 -2.33
N THR A 76 -60.01 44.53 -3.58
CA THR A 76 -58.82 44.25 -4.42
C THR A 76 -58.19 45.52 -5.04
N PRO A 77 -56.96 45.39 -5.57
CA PRO A 77 -56.75 45.58 -7.02
C PRO A 77 -55.87 44.47 -7.63
N ALA A 78 -56.28 43.78 -8.70
CA ALA A 78 -56.27 44.24 -10.10
C ALA A 78 -54.84 44.38 -10.69
N VAL A 79 -54.34 43.27 -11.25
CA VAL A 79 -53.12 43.21 -12.07
C VAL A 79 -53.49 43.44 -13.54
N VAL A 80 -52.73 44.27 -14.26
CA VAL A 80 -52.88 44.49 -15.71
C VAL A 80 -51.69 43.86 -16.44
N ALA A 81 -51.98 43.00 -17.42
CA ALA A 81 -50.99 42.38 -18.31
C ALA A 81 -50.88 43.16 -19.64
N PRO A 82 -49.75 43.01 -20.35
CA PRO A 82 -49.79 42.32 -21.65
C PRO A 82 -48.66 41.26 -21.75
N ALA A 83 -48.95 39.99 -22.03
CA ALA A 83 -49.30 39.41 -23.34
C ALA A 83 -48.08 39.15 -24.26
N TYR A 84 -47.57 37.91 -24.20
CA TYR A 84 -46.81 37.28 -25.29
C TYR A 84 -47.59 36.07 -25.84
N MET A 85 -47.46 35.82 -27.14
CA MET A 85 -48.30 34.88 -27.89
C MET A 85 -48.05 33.41 -27.50
N MET A 86 -49.14 32.64 -27.38
CA MET A 86 -49.07 31.18 -27.25
C MET A 86 -48.85 30.52 -28.61
N ALA A 87 -47.82 29.68 -28.73
CA ALA A 87 -47.69 28.73 -29.83
C ALA A 87 -48.61 27.51 -29.60
N PRO A 88 -49.13 26.86 -30.65
CA PRO A 88 -50.00 25.68 -30.50
C PRO A 88 -49.23 24.46 -29.97
N PRO A 89 -49.90 23.51 -29.30
CA PRO A 89 -49.27 22.29 -28.81
C PRO A 89 -48.81 21.39 -29.98
N PRO A 90 -47.68 20.67 -29.84
CA PRO A 90 -47.18 19.78 -30.87
C PRO A 90 -48.08 18.54 -31.04
N PRO A 91 -48.14 17.95 -32.25
CA PRO A 91 -48.93 16.74 -32.51
C PRO A 91 -48.32 15.50 -31.84
N PRO A 92 -49.13 14.45 -31.55
CA PRO A 92 -48.63 13.21 -30.98
C PRO A 92 -47.84 12.42 -32.03
N MET A 93 -46.53 12.28 -31.83
CA MET A 93 -45.67 11.44 -32.65
C MET A 93 -45.56 10.03 -32.05
N LEU A 94 -45.55 9.02 -32.93
CA LEU A 94 -45.46 7.60 -32.59
C LEU A 94 -44.06 7.22 -32.04
N PRO A 95 -43.94 6.16 -31.22
CA PRO A 95 -42.69 5.83 -30.54
C PRO A 95 -41.72 5.10 -31.48
N ASN A 96 -40.76 5.82 -32.05
CA ASN A 96 -39.45 5.23 -32.36
C ASN A 96 -38.37 6.31 -32.46
N GLN A 97 -37.12 5.94 -32.11
CA GLN A 97 -35.91 6.79 -32.14
C GLN A 97 -35.89 8.01 -31.19
N LEU A 98 -35.64 7.75 -29.91
CA LEU A 98 -34.73 8.58 -29.10
C LEU A 98 -34.23 7.78 -27.88
N ASN A 99 -33.54 6.66 -28.15
CA ASN A 99 -32.78 5.95 -27.13
C ASN A 99 -31.29 6.33 -27.24
N GLN A 100 -30.96 7.54 -26.78
CA GLN A 100 -29.62 7.88 -26.31
C GLN A 100 -29.72 8.25 -24.83
N SER A 101 -30.13 7.26 -24.03
CA SER A 101 -29.63 7.20 -22.66
C SER A 101 -28.11 7.20 -22.74
N SER A 102 -27.46 8.18 -22.11
CA SER A 102 -26.07 8.01 -21.71
C SER A 102 -26.02 6.72 -20.89
N GLN A 103 -25.41 5.66 -21.44
CA GLN A 103 -25.16 4.46 -20.65
C GLN A 103 -24.34 4.90 -19.44
N PRO A 104 -24.60 4.38 -18.22
CA PRO A 104 -23.55 4.37 -17.23
C PRO A 104 -22.36 3.66 -17.87
N SER A 105 -21.19 4.30 -17.85
CA SER A 105 -19.95 3.59 -18.12
C SER A 105 -19.86 2.50 -17.06
N VAL A 106 -20.18 1.28 -17.44
CA VAL A 106 -19.83 0.12 -16.63
C VAL A 106 -18.32 0.07 -16.78
N ASP A 107 -17.59 0.42 -15.72
CA ASP A 107 -16.13 0.25 -15.71
C ASP A 107 -15.86 -1.17 -16.22
N PRO A 108 -15.06 -1.34 -17.30
CA PRO A 108 -14.97 -2.60 -18.00
C PRO A 108 -14.51 -3.67 -17.01
N VAL A 109 -15.33 -4.71 -16.82
CA VAL A 109 -15.12 -5.67 -15.73
C VAL A 109 -13.83 -6.42 -15.97
N TRP A 110 -12.79 -6.05 -15.22
CA TRP A 110 -11.53 -6.79 -15.24
C TRP A 110 -11.77 -8.19 -14.69
N THR A 111 -11.16 -9.19 -15.32
CA THR A 111 -11.27 -10.60 -14.92
C THR A 111 -9.90 -11.26 -14.94
N HIS A 112 -9.73 -12.31 -14.15
CA HIS A 112 -8.50 -13.08 -14.12
C HIS A 112 -8.76 -14.58 -13.94
N GLU A 113 -7.84 -15.40 -14.44
CA GLU A 113 -7.72 -16.83 -14.15
C GLU A 113 -6.26 -17.11 -13.76
N VAL A 114 -6.04 -17.92 -12.73
CA VAL A 114 -4.71 -18.41 -12.33
C VAL A 114 -4.73 -19.93 -12.31
N LYS A 115 -3.82 -20.56 -13.04
CA LYS A 115 -3.77 -22.01 -13.24
C LYS A 115 -2.39 -22.48 -13.68
N ASP A 116 -1.91 -23.59 -13.11
CA ASP A 116 -0.66 -24.27 -13.53
C ASP A 116 0.57 -23.33 -13.64
N GLY A 117 0.68 -22.41 -12.68
CA GLY A 117 1.73 -21.39 -12.60
C GLY A 117 1.62 -20.27 -13.62
N GLN A 118 0.46 -20.12 -14.28
CA GLN A 118 0.19 -19.04 -15.24
C GLN A 118 -1.03 -18.24 -14.83
N ALA A 119 -0.99 -16.93 -15.10
CA ALA A 119 -2.12 -16.02 -14.97
C ALA A 119 -2.55 -15.51 -16.35
N THR A 120 -3.86 -15.38 -16.56
CA THR A 120 -4.44 -14.61 -17.68
C THR A 120 -5.38 -13.56 -17.10
N ILE A 121 -5.18 -12.30 -17.47
CA ILE A 121 -5.89 -11.14 -16.94
C ILE A 121 -6.48 -10.36 -18.12
N ASN A 122 -7.78 -10.15 -18.14
CA ASN A 122 -8.44 -9.34 -19.16
C ASN A 122 -8.80 -7.98 -18.56
N LEU A 123 -8.22 -6.92 -19.11
CA LEU A 123 -8.41 -5.54 -18.71
C LEU A 123 -9.55 -4.94 -19.55
N GLY A 124 -10.74 -5.53 -19.42
CA GLY A 124 -11.84 -5.30 -20.34
C GLY A 124 -11.60 -5.89 -21.73
N ASP A 125 -12.19 -5.25 -22.74
CA ASP A 125 -12.08 -5.70 -24.14
C ASP A 125 -10.76 -5.28 -24.81
N LYS A 126 -10.07 -4.23 -24.31
CA LYS A 126 -8.92 -3.63 -25.03
C LYS A 126 -7.60 -4.34 -24.77
N TYR A 127 -7.33 -4.84 -23.57
CA TYR A 127 -6.05 -5.50 -23.28
C TYR A 127 -6.19 -6.82 -22.54
N THR A 128 -5.25 -7.74 -22.81
CA THR A 128 -5.06 -8.97 -22.05
C THR A 128 -3.60 -9.08 -21.63
N ILE A 129 -3.37 -9.34 -20.35
CA ILE A 129 -2.05 -9.68 -19.80
C ILE A 129 -1.97 -11.19 -19.56
N THR A 130 -0.82 -11.78 -19.86
CA THR A 130 -0.48 -13.15 -19.46
C THR A 130 0.80 -13.14 -18.65
N ALA A 131 0.94 -13.98 -17.63
CA ALA A 131 2.17 -14.14 -16.85
C ALA A 131 2.45 -15.62 -16.55
N ASP A 132 3.71 -16.06 -16.50
CA ASP A 132 4.15 -17.40 -16.08
C ASP A 132 5.23 -17.29 -14.99
N GLU A 133 4.98 -17.91 -13.83
CA GLU A 133 5.89 -17.87 -12.68
C GLU A 133 7.22 -18.60 -12.93
N LYS A 134 7.28 -19.50 -13.91
CA LYS A 134 8.46 -20.38 -14.13
C LYS A 134 9.70 -19.66 -14.67
N ASP A 135 9.53 -18.51 -15.28
CA ASP A 135 10.62 -17.72 -15.87
C ASP A 135 10.40 -16.20 -15.80
N GLY A 136 9.39 -15.76 -15.03
CA GLY A 136 9.02 -14.35 -14.88
C GLY A 136 8.48 -13.70 -16.15
N THR A 137 8.21 -14.46 -17.21
CA THR A 137 7.69 -13.91 -18.46
C THR A 137 6.28 -13.38 -18.26
N TRP A 138 6.03 -12.17 -18.76
CA TRP A 138 4.68 -11.67 -18.95
C TRP A 138 4.53 -10.94 -20.29
N THR A 139 3.29 -10.81 -20.75
CA THR A 139 2.96 -10.07 -21.97
C THR A 139 1.81 -9.13 -21.71
N VAL A 140 1.77 -8.01 -22.44
CA VAL A 140 0.57 -7.20 -22.61
C VAL A 140 0.19 -7.21 -24.10
N ARG A 141 -1.01 -7.72 -24.38
CA ARG A 141 -1.62 -7.72 -25.72
C ARG A 141 -2.65 -6.61 -25.81
N ASN A 142 -2.56 -5.78 -26.84
CA ASN A 142 -3.66 -4.94 -27.29
C ASN A 142 -4.58 -5.79 -28.18
N ASN A 143 -5.78 -6.11 -27.69
CA ASN A 143 -6.73 -7.02 -28.33
C ASN A 143 -7.37 -6.43 -29.59
N GLN A 144 -7.31 -5.10 -29.76
CA GLN A 144 -7.88 -4.40 -30.92
C GLN A 144 -6.93 -4.41 -32.12
N THR A 145 -5.63 -4.30 -31.88
CA THR A 145 -4.59 -4.32 -32.94
C THR A 145 -3.95 -5.70 -33.10
N GLY A 146 -3.97 -6.53 -32.05
CA GLY A 146 -3.24 -7.79 -31.95
C GLY A 146 -1.78 -7.63 -31.52
N HIS A 147 -1.29 -6.39 -31.36
CA HIS A 147 0.06 -6.05 -30.92
C HIS A 147 0.37 -6.65 -29.54
N VAL A 148 1.61 -7.08 -29.33
CA VAL A 148 2.07 -7.69 -28.08
C VAL A 148 3.42 -7.09 -27.69
N THR A 149 3.52 -6.63 -26.45
CA THR A 149 4.81 -6.38 -25.80
C THR A 149 5.08 -7.52 -24.83
N LYS A 150 6.27 -8.12 -24.89
CA LYS A 150 6.70 -9.23 -24.03
C LYS A 150 7.86 -8.78 -23.15
N ILE A 151 7.79 -9.12 -21.87
CA ILE A 151 8.83 -8.88 -20.87
C ILE A 151 9.28 -10.26 -20.33
N HIS A 152 10.58 -10.52 -20.24
CA HIS A 152 11.11 -11.84 -19.86
C HIS A 152 12.54 -11.79 -19.30
N GLY A 153 12.93 -12.80 -18.51
CA GLY A 153 14.29 -12.93 -18.00
C GLY A 153 14.72 -11.78 -17.07
N ASP A 154 15.98 -11.35 -17.17
CA ASP A 154 16.42 -10.11 -16.54
C ASP A 154 15.93 -8.90 -17.35
N PRO A 155 14.87 -8.18 -16.89
CA PRO A 155 13.73 -7.87 -17.74
C PRO A 155 14.06 -7.27 -19.11
N HIS A 156 14.17 -8.16 -20.09
CA HIS A 156 14.26 -7.82 -21.50
C HIS A 156 12.87 -7.57 -22.06
N VAL A 157 12.73 -6.52 -22.87
CA VAL A 157 11.47 -6.10 -23.48
C VAL A 157 11.55 -6.25 -24.99
N ASP A 158 10.81 -7.23 -25.51
CA ASP A 158 10.42 -7.29 -26.92
C ASP A 158 9.19 -6.39 -27.07
N ALA A 159 9.43 -5.15 -27.53
CA ALA A 159 8.45 -4.08 -27.45
C ALA A 159 7.33 -4.24 -28.49
N ASN A 160 7.62 -4.92 -29.60
CA ASN A 160 6.76 -5.05 -30.78
C ASN A 160 6.32 -6.49 -31.10
N GLY A 161 6.85 -7.49 -30.39
CA GLY A 161 6.51 -8.90 -30.55
C GLY A 161 7.24 -9.58 -31.71
N ASP A 162 8.35 -9.02 -32.22
CA ASP A 162 9.11 -9.59 -33.33
C ASP A 162 10.15 -10.66 -32.93
N GLY A 163 10.29 -10.92 -31.63
CA GLY A 163 11.20 -11.90 -31.06
C GLY A 163 12.63 -11.39 -30.82
N LYS A 164 12.85 -10.07 -30.82
CA LYS A 164 14.10 -9.43 -30.41
C LYS A 164 13.85 -8.49 -29.24
N ASP A 165 14.85 -8.36 -28.38
CA ASP A 165 14.82 -7.43 -27.26
C ASP A 165 15.19 -6.01 -27.76
N ASP A 166 14.30 -5.04 -27.54
CA ASP A 166 14.47 -3.63 -27.90
C ASP A 166 15.20 -2.83 -26.79
N PHE A 167 14.97 -3.21 -25.52
CA PHE A 167 15.64 -2.66 -24.34
C PHE A 167 15.52 -3.62 -23.13
N ASP A 168 16.36 -3.42 -22.11
CA ASP A 168 16.29 -4.06 -20.79
C ASP A 168 16.13 -3.04 -19.65
N PHE A 169 15.47 -3.45 -18.56
CA PHE A 169 15.34 -2.69 -17.32
C PHE A 169 15.63 -3.56 -16.09
N LYS A 170 16.21 -2.97 -15.04
CA LYS A 170 16.68 -3.68 -13.84
C LYS A 170 16.00 -3.20 -12.58
N LYS A 171 15.77 -1.90 -12.47
CA LYS A 171 14.92 -1.30 -11.44
C LYS A 171 13.46 -1.41 -11.82
N ASP A 172 12.59 -1.21 -10.82
CA ASP A 172 11.15 -1.05 -11.02
C ASP A 172 10.84 -0.08 -12.16
N MET A 173 9.79 -0.36 -12.92
CA MET A 173 9.41 0.36 -14.14
C MET A 173 7.89 0.39 -14.32
N THR A 174 7.35 1.46 -14.89
CA THR A 174 5.91 1.60 -15.14
C THR A 174 5.61 1.69 -16.64
N PHE A 175 4.67 0.87 -17.10
CA PHE A 175 4.12 0.90 -18.45
C PHE A 175 2.72 1.50 -18.38
N GLN A 176 2.43 2.57 -19.11
CA GLN A 176 1.10 3.16 -19.20
C GLN A 176 0.50 2.92 -20.59
N LEU A 177 -0.67 2.28 -20.63
CA LEU A 177 -1.41 1.98 -21.84
C LEU A 177 -2.22 3.19 -22.33
N GLU A 178 -2.60 3.19 -23.61
CA GLU A 178 -3.36 4.30 -24.23
C GLU A 178 -4.72 4.58 -23.56
N ASP A 179 -5.33 3.60 -22.87
CA ASP A 179 -6.58 3.77 -22.12
C ASP A 179 -6.39 4.32 -20.68
N GLY A 180 -5.16 4.71 -20.35
CA GLY A 180 -4.76 5.23 -19.05
C GLY A 180 -4.32 4.16 -18.05
N THR A 181 -4.50 2.86 -18.34
CA THR A 181 -4.09 1.78 -17.43
C THR A 181 -2.60 1.84 -17.17
N LYS A 182 -2.19 1.87 -15.90
CA LYS A 182 -0.78 1.74 -15.49
C LYS A 182 -0.49 0.31 -15.07
N ILE A 183 0.70 -0.18 -15.41
CA ILE A 183 1.28 -1.45 -14.98
C ILE A 183 2.65 -1.11 -14.37
N THR A 184 2.71 -1.00 -13.05
CA THR A 184 3.98 -0.82 -12.32
C THR A 184 4.56 -2.18 -11.97
N VAL A 185 5.78 -2.42 -12.43
CA VAL A 185 6.55 -3.65 -12.25
C VAL A 185 7.51 -3.44 -11.08
N ASN A 186 7.43 -4.31 -10.06
CA ASN A 186 8.46 -4.40 -9.03
C ASN A 186 9.39 -5.58 -9.32
N ASN A 187 10.69 -5.31 -9.28
CA ASN A 187 11.74 -6.27 -9.58
C ASN A 187 12.47 -6.73 -8.30
N VAL A 188 12.86 -8.01 -8.26
CA VAL A 188 13.70 -8.59 -7.18
C VAL A 188 15.09 -8.96 -7.71
N ASP A 189 16.12 -8.96 -6.86
CA ASP A 189 17.48 -9.37 -7.25
C ASP A 189 17.52 -10.86 -7.62
N TYR A 190 17.94 -11.15 -8.85
CA TYR A 190 18.11 -12.52 -9.35
C TYR A 190 19.57 -13.00 -9.19
N GLY A 191 20.48 -12.11 -8.76
CA GLY A 191 21.89 -12.36 -8.53
C GLY A 191 22.76 -12.05 -9.74
N ASN A 192 24.06 -11.88 -9.51
CA ASN A 192 25.05 -11.46 -10.53
C ASN A 192 24.73 -10.12 -11.22
N GLY A 193 23.94 -9.25 -10.58
CA GLY A 193 23.52 -7.96 -11.16
C GLY A 193 22.36 -8.06 -12.16
N LYS A 194 21.66 -9.20 -12.17
CA LYS A 194 20.38 -9.42 -12.85
C LYS A 194 19.23 -9.20 -11.87
N SER A 195 18.07 -8.83 -12.38
CA SER A 195 16.81 -8.83 -11.62
C SER A 195 15.80 -9.77 -12.29
N ILE A 196 14.60 -9.90 -11.74
CA ILE A 196 13.45 -10.54 -12.39
C ILE A 196 12.17 -9.82 -11.94
N SER A 197 11.14 -9.76 -12.79
CA SER A 197 9.83 -9.22 -12.39
C SER A 197 9.18 -10.13 -11.34
N SER A 198 8.90 -9.56 -10.16
CA SER A 198 8.32 -10.27 -9.00
C SER A 198 6.83 -9.94 -8.81
N LYS A 199 6.45 -8.69 -9.09
CA LYS A 199 5.09 -8.19 -8.90
C LYS A 199 4.67 -7.22 -10.01
N LEU A 200 3.40 -7.30 -10.40
CA LEU A 200 2.73 -6.34 -11.27
C LEU A 200 1.59 -5.68 -10.50
N THR A 201 1.64 -4.36 -10.33
CA THR A 201 0.53 -3.54 -9.86
C THR A 201 -0.14 -2.90 -11.06
N ILE A 202 -1.42 -3.23 -11.30
CA ILE A 202 -2.19 -2.81 -12.47
C ILE A 202 -3.36 -1.94 -12.00
N THR A 203 -3.48 -0.71 -12.51
CA THR A 203 -4.46 0.30 -12.05
C THR A 203 -5.10 1.06 -13.22
N ASN A 204 -6.43 1.20 -13.21
CA ASN A 204 -7.15 2.13 -14.09
C ASN A 204 -8.48 2.57 -13.45
N GLY A 205 -8.61 3.86 -13.12
CA GLY A 205 -9.79 4.40 -12.45
C GLY A 205 -10.06 3.65 -11.15
N HIS A 206 -11.25 3.08 -10.98
CA HIS A 206 -11.53 2.25 -9.81
C HIS A 206 -10.90 0.85 -9.89
N ASN A 207 -10.46 0.34 -11.04
CA ASN A 207 -9.96 -1.03 -11.13
C ASN A 207 -8.51 -1.14 -10.61
N ALA A 208 -8.26 -2.13 -9.76
CA ALA A 208 -6.94 -2.53 -9.31
C ALA A 208 -6.76 -4.05 -9.46
N MET A 209 -5.59 -4.49 -9.92
CA MET A 209 -5.13 -5.86 -9.82
C MET A 209 -3.68 -5.90 -9.36
N VAL A 210 -3.36 -6.91 -8.55
CA VAL A 210 -2.01 -7.22 -8.08
C VAL A 210 -1.68 -8.63 -8.52
N VAL A 211 -0.62 -8.78 -9.31
CA VAL A 211 0.02 -10.07 -9.60
C VAL A 211 1.24 -10.17 -8.70
N GLU A 212 1.33 -11.22 -7.90
CA GLU A 212 2.44 -11.48 -6.99
C GLU A 212 2.88 -12.94 -7.14
N GLY A 213 4.17 -13.22 -6.96
CA GLY A 213 4.71 -14.57 -7.17
C GLY A 213 5.07 -14.83 -8.63
N LEU A 214 5.75 -13.88 -9.27
CA LEU A 214 6.18 -13.97 -10.66
C LEU A 214 7.68 -14.33 -10.80
N GLY A 215 8.49 -14.03 -9.80
CA GLY A 215 9.96 -14.12 -9.84
C GLY A 215 10.56 -15.52 -9.63
N ASP A 216 9.94 -16.59 -10.17
CA ASP A 216 10.36 -18.00 -10.03
C ASP A 216 10.79 -18.38 -8.60
N ASP A 217 12.06 -18.75 -8.41
CA ASP A 217 12.57 -19.25 -7.13
C ASP A 217 12.82 -18.14 -6.09
N LYS A 218 12.71 -16.87 -6.48
CA LYS A 218 12.89 -15.71 -5.58
C LYS A 218 11.66 -15.44 -4.73
N ASP A 219 10.48 -15.49 -5.36
CA ASP A 219 9.22 -15.30 -4.63
C ASP A 219 8.77 -16.62 -3.96
N GLY A 220 9.25 -17.77 -4.45
CA GLY A 220 8.94 -19.11 -3.93
C GLY A 220 8.01 -19.91 -4.85
N LYS A 221 8.11 -21.24 -4.84
CA LYS A 221 7.52 -22.08 -5.91
C LYS A 221 6.01 -22.28 -5.79
N ASN A 222 5.29 -22.14 -6.91
CA ASN A 222 3.83 -22.32 -7.02
C ASN A 222 3.09 -21.31 -6.12
N ASN A 223 3.48 -20.05 -6.19
CA ASN A 223 2.97 -18.97 -5.36
C ASN A 223 2.23 -17.89 -6.15
N LEU A 224 2.21 -17.98 -7.49
CA LEU A 224 1.55 -17.01 -8.37
C LEU A 224 0.10 -16.81 -7.95
N ARG A 225 -0.25 -15.55 -7.69
CA ARG A 225 -1.57 -15.11 -7.28
C ARG A 225 -1.95 -13.83 -8.02
N VAL A 226 -3.24 -13.69 -8.27
CA VAL A 226 -3.84 -12.43 -8.73
C VAL A 226 -4.90 -12.03 -7.71
N THR A 227 -4.79 -10.81 -7.18
CA THR A 227 -5.80 -10.21 -6.30
C THR A 227 -6.43 -9.01 -7.01
N GLN A 228 -7.74 -8.82 -6.88
CA GLN A 228 -8.50 -7.78 -7.57
C GLN A 228 -9.23 -6.90 -6.56
N SER A 229 -9.30 -5.59 -6.81
CA SER A 229 -10.06 -4.63 -6.01
C SER A 229 -10.64 -3.51 -6.86
N ASN A 230 -11.62 -2.78 -6.29
CA ASN A 230 -12.29 -1.64 -6.88
C ASN A 230 -11.76 -0.30 -6.31
N ALA A 231 -10.46 -0.25 -6.01
CA ALA A 231 -9.78 0.90 -5.40
C ALA A 231 -8.52 1.37 -6.16
N GLY A 232 -8.52 1.24 -7.49
CA GLY A 232 -7.43 1.61 -8.41
C GLY A 232 -6.80 2.97 -8.12
N MET A 233 -7.60 4.04 -8.00
CA MET A 233 -7.07 5.40 -7.74
C MET A 233 -6.24 5.48 -6.45
N SER A 234 -6.76 4.95 -5.34
CA SER A 234 -6.03 4.95 -4.05
C SER A 234 -4.82 4.03 -4.08
N PHE A 235 -4.86 2.95 -4.86
CA PHE A 235 -3.73 2.04 -4.98
C PHE A 235 -2.63 2.58 -5.91
N ASP A 236 -3.01 3.33 -6.95
CA ASP A 236 -2.09 4.04 -7.84
C ASP A 236 -1.36 5.18 -7.11
N GLU A 237 -2.07 5.94 -6.27
CA GLU A 237 -1.47 6.99 -5.43
C GLU A 237 -0.42 6.46 -4.44
N LEU A 238 -0.60 5.21 -3.97
CA LEU A 238 0.32 4.57 -3.01
C LEU A 238 1.42 3.75 -3.65
N THR A 239 1.24 3.35 -4.91
CA THR A 239 2.26 2.64 -5.67
C THR A 239 3.14 3.67 -6.33
N ALA A 240 4.33 3.88 -5.77
CA ALA A 240 5.34 4.69 -6.43
C ALA A 240 5.60 4.14 -7.84
N ASP A 241 5.54 5.00 -8.85
CA ASP A 241 5.97 4.63 -10.19
C ASP A 241 7.44 4.20 -10.17
N GLY A 242 7.79 3.33 -11.10
CA GLY A 242 9.15 2.85 -11.25
C GLY A 242 10.15 3.97 -11.57
N SER A 243 11.42 3.59 -11.67
CA SER A 243 12.52 4.46 -12.10
C SER A 243 12.26 5.22 -13.41
N GLN A 244 11.38 4.70 -14.26
CA GLN A 244 10.80 5.38 -15.41
C GLN A 244 9.36 4.92 -15.66
N THR A 245 8.53 5.85 -16.13
CA THR A 245 7.27 5.53 -16.83
C THR A 245 7.47 5.66 -18.34
N ILE A 246 6.95 4.70 -19.10
CA ILE A 246 6.81 4.77 -20.56
C ILE A 246 5.35 4.61 -20.96
N HIS A 247 4.96 5.20 -22.10
CA HIS A 247 3.58 5.28 -22.56
C HIS A 247 3.42 4.57 -23.90
N GLU A 248 2.36 3.76 -24.04
CA GLU A 248 1.92 3.22 -25.33
C GLU A 248 1.42 4.37 -26.22
N SER A 249 1.86 4.39 -27.47
CA SER A 249 1.51 5.41 -28.46
C SER A 249 1.55 4.80 -29.85
N GLY A 250 0.41 4.26 -30.31
CA GLY A 250 0.27 3.76 -31.67
C GLY A 250 1.17 2.55 -31.97
N GLU A 251 1.01 1.46 -31.21
CA GLU A 251 1.79 0.21 -31.35
C GLU A 251 3.30 0.40 -31.12
N SER A 252 3.68 1.35 -30.26
CA SER A 252 5.07 1.63 -29.90
C SER A 252 5.13 2.30 -28.53
N TRP A 253 6.31 2.34 -27.92
CA TRP A 253 6.51 2.95 -26.60
C TRP A 253 7.28 4.26 -26.70
N VAL A 254 6.82 5.27 -25.96
CA VAL A 254 7.49 6.57 -25.81
C VAL A 254 7.82 6.87 -24.35
N ASP A 255 8.91 7.60 -24.14
CA ASP A 255 9.26 8.15 -22.83
C ASP A 255 8.32 9.30 -22.41
N GLY A 256 8.47 9.79 -21.17
CA GLY A 256 7.70 10.94 -20.67
C GLY A 256 7.91 12.27 -21.42
N ALA A 257 8.80 12.32 -22.42
CA ALA A 257 8.98 13.43 -23.35
C ALA A 257 8.40 13.16 -24.75
N GLY A 258 7.68 12.04 -24.93
CA GLY A 258 7.06 11.63 -26.19
C GLY A 258 8.05 11.09 -27.24
N ARG A 259 9.26 10.68 -26.83
CA ARG A 259 10.31 10.18 -27.72
C ARG A 259 10.32 8.65 -27.70
N ALA A 260 10.57 8.01 -28.84
CA ALA A 260 10.67 6.55 -28.93
C ALA A 260 11.68 5.99 -27.90
N VAL A 261 11.24 4.99 -27.13
CA VAL A 261 12.03 4.33 -26.09
C VAL A 261 13.22 3.59 -26.72
N ASN A 262 14.34 3.60 -26.01
CA ASN A 262 15.56 2.85 -26.31
C ASN A 262 16.39 2.69 -25.03
N GLN A 263 17.39 1.80 -25.04
CA GLN A 263 18.21 1.52 -23.85
C GLN A 263 18.75 2.77 -23.15
N ALA A 264 19.27 3.76 -23.91
CA ALA A 264 19.85 4.96 -23.33
C ALA A 264 18.82 5.86 -22.62
N SER A 265 17.53 5.77 -22.99
CA SER A 265 16.45 6.42 -22.23
C SER A 265 16.19 5.70 -20.89
N ILE A 266 16.18 4.37 -20.89
CA ILE A 266 15.97 3.54 -19.69
C ILE A 266 17.13 3.70 -18.70
N ASP A 267 18.37 3.56 -19.16
CA ASP A 267 19.58 3.78 -18.37
C ASP A 267 19.58 5.16 -17.67
N ALA A 268 19.00 6.18 -18.33
CA ALA A 268 18.88 7.52 -17.78
C ALA A 268 17.81 7.57 -16.66
N GLY A 269 16.63 6.98 -16.88
CA GLY A 269 15.60 6.80 -15.85
C GLY A 269 16.14 6.07 -14.61
N GLU A 270 16.82 4.94 -14.80
CA GLU A 270 17.44 4.18 -13.71
C GLU A 270 18.48 4.98 -12.91
N GLN A 271 19.19 5.90 -13.56
CA GLN A 271 20.16 6.81 -12.91
C GLN A 271 19.49 8.00 -12.21
N GLY A 272 18.16 8.07 -12.17
CA GLY A 272 17.41 9.23 -11.66
C GLY A 272 17.51 10.46 -12.57
N ARG A 273 17.99 10.28 -13.81
CA ARG A 273 18.17 11.34 -14.81
C ARG A 273 16.96 11.33 -15.73
N ALA A 274 15.84 11.81 -15.21
CA ALA A 274 14.54 11.80 -15.88
C ALA A 274 14.63 12.17 -17.38
N PRO A 275 13.98 11.40 -18.28
CA PRO A 275 13.94 11.70 -19.72
C PRO A 275 13.32 13.09 -19.98
N GLY A 276 14.18 14.09 -20.20
CA GLY A 276 13.75 15.48 -20.37
C GLY A 276 14.85 16.52 -20.09
N ASN A 277 15.85 16.19 -19.27
CA ASN A 277 16.85 17.18 -18.83
C ASN A 277 18.07 17.34 -19.77
N TYR A 278 17.83 17.37 -21.09
CA TYR A 278 18.84 17.78 -22.08
C TYR A 278 18.70 19.28 -22.38
N GLN A 279 19.24 20.13 -21.52
CA GLN A 279 19.62 21.48 -21.92
C GLN A 279 21.14 21.66 -21.89
N TYR A 280 21.62 22.35 -22.93
CA TYR A 280 23.03 22.67 -23.14
C TYR A 280 23.64 23.41 -21.94
N ALA A 281 24.93 23.17 -21.72
CA ALA A 281 25.70 23.88 -20.72
C ALA A 281 25.68 25.41 -20.95
N SER A 282 24.97 26.14 -20.07
CA SER A 282 25.30 27.51 -19.71
C SER A 282 24.73 27.83 -18.33
N ALA A 283 25.48 28.58 -17.51
CA ALA A 283 25.14 28.80 -16.11
C ALA A 283 24.26 30.04 -15.91
N ALA A 284 23.13 29.88 -15.22
CA ALA A 284 22.48 30.93 -14.44
C ALA A 284 21.47 30.32 -13.45
N HIS A 285 21.55 30.69 -12.17
CA HIS A 285 20.49 30.39 -11.21
C HIS A 285 19.27 31.29 -11.47
N ALA A 286 18.06 30.72 -11.47
CA ALA A 286 16.82 31.46 -11.35
C ALA A 286 15.84 30.68 -10.45
N SER A 287 15.49 31.26 -9.30
CA SER A 287 14.54 30.71 -8.34
C SER A 287 13.11 30.91 -8.83
N ALA A 288 12.27 29.87 -8.78
CA ALA A 288 10.83 29.98 -9.03
C ALA A 288 10.05 29.41 -7.84
N THR A 289 9.16 30.23 -7.26
CA THR A 289 8.28 29.86 -6.15
C THR A 289 7.08 29.04 -6.63
N PRO A 290 6.63 28.00 -5.92
CA PRO A 290 5.42 27.27 -6.29
C PRO A 290 4.16 28.13 -6.10
N VAL A 291 3.23 28.02 -7.05
CA VAL A 291 1.92 28.69 -7.00
C VAL A 291 0.90 27.69 -6.43
N PHE A 292 0.38 27.96 -5.24
CA PHE A 292 -0.64 27.10 -4.63
C PHE A 292 -2.00 27.30 -5.31
N PHE A 293 -2.56 26.23 -5.87
CA PHE A 293 -3.92 26.20 -6.39
C PHE A 293 -4.89 25.95 -5.23
N VAL A 294 -5.79 26.90 -4.95
CA VAL A 294 -6.84 26.73 -3.94
C VAL A 294 -8.15 26.39 -4.67
N PRO A 295 -8.73 25.19 -4.50
CA PRO A 295 -10.00 24.85 -5.12
C PRO A 295 -11.16 25.66 -4.51
N PRO A 296 -12.20 26.00 -5.30
CA PRO A 296 -13.35 26.72 -4.80
C PRO A 296 -14.22 25.85 -3.85
N PRO A 297 -14.92 26.46 -2.87
CA PRO A 297 -15.75 25.71 -1.94
C PRO A 297 -16.98 25.09 -2.63
N PRO A 298 -17.47 23.92 -2.16
CA PRO A 298 -18.62 23.25 -2.75
C PRO A 298 -19.93 24.03 -2.50
N PRO A 299 -20.92 23.90 -3.41
CA PRO A 299 -22.22 24.57 -3.25
C PRO A 299 -23.03 23.98 -2.08
N PRO A 300 -23.89 24.77 -1.43
CA PRO A 300 -24.69 24.30 -0.30
C PRO A 300 -25.77 23.30 -0.75
N LEU A 301 -25.78 22.12 -0.15
CA LEU A 301 -26.82 21.11 -0.37
C LEU A 301 -28.16 21.57 0.22
N ALA A 302 -29.21 21.60 -0.61
CA ALA A 302 -30.57 21.82 -0.14
C ALA A 302 -31.05 20.61 0.68
N MET A 303 -31.40 20.84 1.95
CA MET A 303 -31.85 19.76 2.83
C MET A 303 -33.25 19.25 2.46
N VAL A 304 -33.34 17.95 2.17
CA VAL A 304 -34.61 17.20 2.22
C VAL A 304 -34.67 16.48 3.57
N PRO A 305 -35.73 16.67 4.38
CA PRO A 305 -35.82 16.02 5.69
C PRO A 305 -36.14 14.52 5.52
N VAL A 306 -35.17 13.65 5.80
CA VAL A 306 -35.38 12.22 5.99
C VAL A 306 -35.50 11.94 7.49
N THR A 307 -36.60 11.31 7.88
CA THR A 307 -36.90 10.98 9.28
C THR A 307 -35.91 9.95 9.81
N VAL A 308 -35.10 10.34 10.80
CA VAL A 308 -34.05 9.47 11.38
C VAL A 308 -34.66 8.45 12.33
N ALA A 309 -34.50 7.16 12.02
CA ALA A 309 -34.59 6.10 13.01
C ALA A 309 -33.32 6.13 13.87
N GLN A 310 -33.48 6.25 15.19
CA GLN A 310 -32.39 6.49 16.13
C GLN A 310 -31.52 5.24 16.33
N ILE A 311 -30.41 5.16 15.59
CA ILE A 311 -29.33 4.19 15.83
C ILE A 311 -28.32 4.85 16.78
N SER A 312 -27.89 4.11 17.82
CA SER A 312 -26.94 4.58 18.83
C SER A 312 -25.62 5.03 18.20
N ALA A 313 -25.16 6.24 18.51
CA ALA A 313 -23.89 6.75 18.01
C ALA A 313 -22.69 6.05 18.68
N PRO A 314 -21.63 5.68 17.92
CA PRO A 314 -20.35 5.30 18.50
C PRO A 314 -19.68 6.51 19.16
N SER A 315 -18.82 6.26 20.15
CA SER A 315 -18.19 7.29 20.99
C SER A 315 -17.22 8.18 20.23
N SER A 316 -17.34 9.49 20.41
CA SER A 316 -16.45 10.51 19.85
C SER A 316 -15.11 10.61 20.60
N GLN A 317 -14.28 9.56 20.53
CA GLN A 317 -12.83 9.71 20.64
C GLN A 317 -12.30 10.06 19.24
N PRO A 318 -11.28 10.94 19.10
CA PRO A 318 -10.54 11.03 17.85
C PRO A 318 -9.85 9.68 17.60
N ASP A 319 -9.85 9.21 16.35
CA ASP A 319 -9.22 7.93 16.02
C ASP A 319 -7.74 7.94 16.45
N PRO A 320 -7.24 6.89 17.13
CA PRO A 320 -5.85 6.83 17.56
C PRO A 320 -4.89 6.94 16.38
N VAL A 321 -4.11 8.02 16.33
CA VAL A 321 -3.22 8.32 15.20
C VAL A 321 -2.08 7.30 15.17
N TRP A 322 -2.05 6.47 14.12
CA TRP A 322 -0.92 5.57 13.88
C TRP A 322 0.35 6.37 13.56
N SER A 323 1.49 5.92 14.07
CA SER A 323 2.79 6.57 13.84
C SER A 323 3.92 5.53 13.72
N HIS A 324 5.03 5.91 13.11
CA HIS A 324 6.18 5.04 12.95
C HIS A 324 7.52 5.82 13.01
N GLU A 325 8.58 5.13 13.39
CA GLU A 325 9.98 5.56 13.27
C GLU A 325 10.77 4.42 12.62
N VAL A 326 11.63 4.74 11.64
CA VAL A 326 12.59 3.80 11.03
C VAL A 326 13.99 4.33 11.25
N LYS A 327 14.86 3.51 11.84
CA LYS A 327 16.22 3.89 12.21
C LYS A 327 17.11 2.67 12.38
N ASP A 328 18.34 2.74 11.87
CA ASP A 328 19.40 1.73 12.05
C ASP A 328 18.92 0.28 11.74
N GLY A 329 18.17 0.11 10.65
CA GLY A 329 17.60 -1.18 10.22
C GLY A 329 16.42 -1.69 11.04
N LYS A 330 15.82 -0.82 11.87
CA LYS A 330 14.71 -1.17 12.76
C LYS A 330 13.52 -0.24 12.55
N ALA A 331 12.32 -0.79 12.63
CA ALA A 331 11.07 -0.02 12.67
C ALA A 331 10.41 -0.14 14.05
N THR A 332 9.86 0.96 14.55
CA THR A 332 8.91 0.98 15.66
C THR A 332 7.62 1.61 15.17
N ILE A 333 6.50 0.93 15.33
CA ILE A 333 5.18 1.32 14.81
C ILE A 333 4.21 1.33 15.98
N ASN A 334 3.53 2.45 16.21
CA ASN A 334 2.50 2.57 17.23
C ASN A 334 1.13 2.62 16.56
N LEU A 335 0.30 1.62 16.84
CA LEU A 335 -1.04 1.45 16.31
C LEU A 335 -2.03 2.08 17.29
N GLY A 336 -1.90 3.41 17.46
CA GLY A 336 -2.54 4.14 18.54
C GLY A 336 -1.98 3.78 19.92
N ASP A 337 -2.80 3.91 20.96
CA ASP A 337 -2.39 3.64 22.34
C ASP A 337 -2.28 2.14 22.66
N LYS A 338 -2.97 1.28 21.91
CA LYS A 338 -3.20 -0.12 22.32
C LYS A 338 -2.09 -1.08 21.91
N TYR A 339 -1.49 -0.90 20.74
CA TYR A 339 -0.48 -1.82 20.22
C TYR A 339 0.78 -1.11 19.72
N THR A 340 1.93 -1.73 19.96
CA THR A 340 3.21 -1.34 19.35
C THR A 340 3.82 -2.54 18.66
N ILE A 341 4.24 -2.36 17.41
CA ILE A 341 5.02 -3.34 16.65
C ILE A 341 6.48 -2.86 16.59
N THR A 342 7.42 -3.79 16.71
CA THR A 342 8.84 -3.55 16.40
C THR A 342 9.30 -4.52 15.32
N ALA A 343 10.07 -4.09 14.34
CA ALA A 343 10.65 -4.96 13.32
C ALA A 343 12.17 -4.70 13.15
N ASP A 344 12.94 -5.71 12.76
CA ASP A 344 14.40 -5.67 12.58
C ASP A 344 14.77 -6.38 11.26
N GLU A 345 15.30 -5.62 10.29
CA GLU A 345 15.65 -6.16 8.95
C GLU A 345 16.76 -7.20 9.02
N LYS A 346 17.57 -7.19 10.08
CA LYS A 346 18.79 -8.00 10.18
C LYS A 346 18.51 -9.51 10.27
N ASP A 347 17.36 -9.91 10.80
CA ASP A 347 16.99 -11.32 10.98
C ASP A 347 15.49 -11.60 10.81
N GLY A 348 14.76 -10.65 10.21
CA GLY A 348 13.31 -10.73 10.00
C GLY A 348 12.47 -10.78 11.28
N THR A 349 13.08 -10.51 12.45
CA THR A 349 12.34 -10.52 13.72
C THR A 349 11.37 -9.36 13.79
N TRP A 350 10.15 -9.66 14.20
CA TRP A 350 9.21 -8.64 14.63
C TRP A 350 8.44 -9.06 15.89
N THR A 351 7.93 -8.08 16.62
CA THR A 351 7.08 -8.31 17.79
C THR A 351 5.82 -7.49 17.68
N VAL A 352 4.71 -7.99 18.26
CA VAL A 352 3.53 -7.20 18.56
C VAL A 352 3.32 -7.19 20.07
N ARG A 353 3.30 -5.98 20.65
CA ARG A 353 3.03 -5.74 22.07
C ARG A 353 1.65 -5.16 22.23
N ASN A 354 0.83 -5.76 23.09
CA ASN A 354 -0.36 -5.13 23.63
C ASN A 354 0.07 -4.23 24.80
N ASN A 355 0.00 -2.92 24.61
CA ASN A 355 0.48 -1.91 25.56
C ASN A 355 -0.39 -1.83 26.84
N GLN A 356 -1.63 -2.33 26.78
CA GLN A 356 -2.55 -2.31 27.92
C GLN A 356 -2.34 -3.51 28.86
N THR A 357 -2.00 -4.68 28.31
CA THR A 357 -1.74 -5.90 29.10
C THR A 357 -0.25 -6.15 29.35
N GLY A 358 0.62 -5.58 28.53
CA GLY A 358 2.06 -5.87 28.49
C GLY A 358 2.43 -7.14 27.73
N HIS A 359 1.43 -7.90 27.23
CA HIS A 359 1.61 -9.14 26.47
C HIS A 359 2.38 -8.88 25.17
N VAL A 360 3.23 -9.83 24.78
CA VAL A 360 4.05 -9.75 23.57
C VAL A 360 3.98 -11.07 22.84
N SER A 361 3.74 -11.03 21.53
CA SER A 361 4.08 -12.15 20.64
C SER A 361 5.30 -11.76 19.81
N LYS A 362 6.23 -12.70 19.61
CA LYS A 362 7.46 -12.51 18.82
C LYS A 362 7.50 -13.51 17.68
N ILE A 363 7.79 -13.01 16.49
CA ILE A 363 7.99 -13.79 15.28
C ILE A 363 9.46 -13.62 14.87
N HIS A 364 10.20 -14.71 14.59
CA HIS A 364 11.63 -14.63 14.31
C HIS A 364 12.15 -15.74 13.40
N GLY A 365 13.22 -15.44 12.65
CA GLY A 365 13.95 -16.40 11.82
C GLY A 365 13.06 -17.08 10.77
N ASP A 366 13.04 -18.42 10.80
CA ASP A 366 12.25 -19.25 9.88
C ASP A 366 10.84 -19.45 10.44
N PRO A 367 9.88 -18.56 10.10
CA PRO A 367 9.08 -17.80 11.06
C PRO A 367 8.54 -18.60 12.23
N HIS A 368 9.32 -18.65 13.32
CA HIS A 368 8.94 -19.20 14.60
C HIS A 368 8.16 -18.16 15.40
N VAL A 369 7.05 -18.58 16.02
CA VAL A 369 6.15 -17.73 16.81
C VAL A 369 6.23 -18.15 18.26
N ASP A 370 6.82 -17.26 19.07
CA ASP A 370 6.66 -17.23 20.53
C ASP A 370 5.37 -16.44 20.80
N ALA A 371 4.30 -17.15 21.13
CA ALA A 371 2.95 -16.56 21.19
C ALA A 371 2.77 -15.65 22.40
N ASN A 372 3.46 -15.94 23.50
CA ASN A 372 3.22 -15.38 24.83
C ASN A 372 4.41 -14.57 25.41
N GLY A 373 5.57 -14.59 24.74
CA GLY A 373 6.80 -13.94 25.15
C GLY A 373 7.61 -14.72 26.19
N ASP A 374 7.38 -16.02 26.34
CA ASP A 374 8.09 -16.87 27.31
C ASP A 374 9.45 -17.39 26.82
N GLY A 375 9.77 -17.18 25.54
CA GLY A 375 11.02 -17.57 24.91
C GLY A 375 11.04 -18.98 24.32
N LYS A 376 9.89 -19.68 24.28
CA LYS A 376 9.68 -20.90 23.51
C LYS A 376 8.90 -20.60 22.22
N ASP A 377 9.13 -21.41 21.19
CA ASP A 377 8.35 -21.36 19.97
C ASP A 377 7.10 -22.26 20.10
N ASP A 378 5.90 -21.69 19.98
CA ASP A 378 4.62 -22.41 20.08
C ASP A 378 4.22 -23.06 18.75
N PHE A 379 4.50 -22.36 17.64
CA PHE A 379 4.32 -22.82 16.27
C PHE A 379 5.23 -22.04 15.31
N ASP A 380 5.41 -22.55 14.10
CA ASP A 380 6.11 -21.90 13.00
C ASP A 380 5.30 -21.94 11.70
N PHE A 381 5.54 -20.99 10.80
CA PHE A 381 4.92 -20.93 9.48
C PHE A 381 5.97 -20.79 8.36
N LYS A 382 5.59 -21.16 7.13
CA LYS A 382 6.40 -21.11 5.89
C LYS A 382 5.73 -20.34 4.77
N LYS A 383 4.43 -20.08 4.87
CA LYS A 383 3.67 -19.24 3.93
C LYS A 383 3.17 -18.02 4.66
N GLY A 384 2.97 -16.94 3.91
CA GLY A 384 2.33 -15.74 4.44
C GLY A 384 1.00 -16.07 5.13
N MET A 385 0.69 -15.33 6.20
CA MET A 385 -0.50 -15.52 7.03
C MET A 385 -0.89 -14.22 7.73
N THR A 386 -2.05 -14.18 8.37
CA THR A 386 -2.56 -12.98 9.04
C THR A 386 -2.77 -13.17 10.54
N PHE A 387 -2.27 -12.22 11.32
CA PHE A 387 -2.51 -12.06 12.74
C PHE A 387 -3.52 -10.92 12.93
N GLN A 388 -4.74 -11.23 13.37
CA GLN A 388 -5.76 -10.22 13.67
C GLN A 388 -5.81 -9.94 15.17
N LEU A 389 -5.57 -8.69 15.55
CA LEU A 389 -5.63 -8.19 16.92
C LEU A 389 -7.09 -8.04 17.39
N ASP A 390 -7.28 -7.94 18.71
CA ASP A 390 -8.63 -7.90 19.32
C ASP A 390 -9.44 -6.63 18.96
N ASP A 391 -8.77 -5.57 18.51
CA ASP A 391 -9.33 -4.29 18.06
C ASP A 391 -9.67 -4.28 16.56
N GLY A 392 -9.52 -5.43 15.90
CA GLY A 392 -9.80 -5.64 14.49
C GLY A 392 -8.59 -5.42 13.57
N THR A 393 -7.49 -4.83 14.05
CA THR A 393 -6.28 -4.60 13.24
C THR A 393 -5.74 -5.91 12.69
N LYS A 394 -5.52 -6.00 11.39
CA LYS A 394 -4.86 -7.15 10.75
C LYS A 394 -3.39 -6.81 10.51
N ILE A 395 -2.52 -7.78 10.78
CA ILE A 395 -1.10 -7.79 10.42
C ILE A 395 -0.91 -9.00 9.52
N THR A 396 -0.89 -8.78 8.21
CA THR A 396 -0.61 -9.82 7.22
C THR A 396 0.87 -9.83 6.89
N VAL A 397 1.52 -10.97 7.07
CA VAL A 397 2.94 -11.17 6.77
C VAL A 397 3.09 -11.92 5.45
N ASP A 398 3.90 -11.37 4.54
CA ASP A 398 4.45 -12.07 3.38
C ASP A 398 5.82 -12.69 3.73
N THR A 399 6.14 -13.83 3.12
CA THR A 399 7.36 -14.62 3.39
C THR A 399 8.12 -14.95 2.11
N VAL A 400 9.46 -14.88 2.14
CA VAL A 400 10.35 -15.26 1.01
C VAL A 400 11.23 -16.46 1.34
N ASP A 401 11.77 -17.17 0.32
CA ASP A 401 12.65 -18.34 0.53
C ASP A 401 13.99 -17.92 1.16
N TYR A 402 14.30 -18.48 2.33
CA TYR A 402 15.57 -18.26 3.05
C TYR A 402 16.58 -19.40 2.78
N GLY A 403 16.20 -20.36 1.94
CA GLY A 403 17.00 -21.47 1.48
C GLY A 403 16.83 -22.74 2.34
N LYS A 404 17.05 -23.89 1.71
CA LYS A 404 16.94 -25.23 2.34
C LYS A 404 15.53 -25.54 2.90
N GLY A 405 14.49 -24.97 2.30
CA GLY A 405 13.10 -25.16 2.73
C GLY A 405 12.72 -24.35 3.98
N LYS A 406 13.48 -23.31 4.27
CA LYS A 406 13.18 -22.29 5.29
C LYS A 406 12.65 -21.04 4.60
N THR A 407 11.89 -20.22 5.33
CA THR A 407 11.49 -18.88 4.84
C THR A 407 11.94 -17.81 5.81
N ILE A 408 11.61 -16.55 5.54
CA ILE A 408 11.78 -15.41 6.46
C ILE A 408 10.63 -14.42 6.24
N SER A 409 10.25 -13.66 7.27
CA SER A 409 9.27 -12.56 7.13
C SER A 409 9.89 -11.45 6.26
N SER A 410 9.20 -11.05 5.19
CA SER A 410 9.71 -10.10 4.18
C SER A 410 8.95 -8.78 4.19
N LYS A 411 7.62 -8.85 4.32
CA LYS A 411 6.75 -7.67 4.33
C LYS A 411 5.61 -7.83 5.33
N LEU A 412 5.28 -6.75 6.03
CA LEU A 412 4.11 -6.66 6.90
C LEU A 412 3.12 -5.65 6.30
N THR A 413 1.90 -6.09 6.04
CA THR A 413 0.78 -5.21 5.67
C THR A 413 -0.14 -5.09 6.88
N ILE A 414 -0.29 -3.89 7.41
CA ILE A 414 -1.00 -3.61 8.66
C ILE A 414 -2.20 -2.72 8.35
N THR A 415 -3.41 -3.16 8.69
CA THR A 415 -4.67 -2.51 8.29
C THR A 415 -5.69 -2.45 9.44
N ASN A 416 -6.32 -1.29 9.67
CA ASN A 416 -7.50 -1.19 10.52
C ASN A 416 -8.40 -0.02 10.08
N GLY A 417 -9.61 -0.34 9.64
CA GLY A 417 -10.52 0.65 9.08
C GLY A 417 -9.85 1.35 7.88
N ASP A 418 -9.71 2.67 7.95
CA ASP A 418 -9.04 3.44 6.91
C ASP A 418 -7.52 3.59 7.15
N ASN A 419 -6.97 3.16 8.29
CA ASN A 419 -5.53 3.20 8.54
C ASN A 419 -4.80 2.04 7.85
N ALA A 420 -3.69 2.35 7.19
CA ALA A 420 -2.79 1.38 6.57
C ALA A 420 -1.31 1.70 6.84
N MET A 421 -0.51 0.66 7.03
CA MET A 421 0.95 0.71 6.94
C MET A 421 1.48 -0.51 6.20
N VAL A 422 2.52 -0.30 5.41
CA VAL A 422 3.30 -1.36 4.76
C VAL A 422 4.74 -1.26 5.25
N VAL A 423 5.26 -2.37 5.77
CA VAL A 423 6.67 -2.56 6.13
C VAL A 423 7.30 -3.43 5.05
N GLU A 424 8.29 -2.91 4.34
CA GLU A 424 9.04 -3.58 3.26
C GLU A 424 10.52 -3.68 3.65
N GLY A 425 11.23 -4.70 3.17
CA GLY A 425 12.66 -4.86 3.44
C GLY A 425 12.95 -5.47 4.81
N LEU A 426 12.22 -6.51 5.19
CA LEU A 426 12.36 -7.18 6.49
C LEU A 426 13.24 -8.44 6.43
N GLY A 427 13.35 -9.09 5.27
CA GLY A 427 13.97 -10.39 5.05
C GLY A 427 15.50 -10.40 4.87
N ASP A 428 16.25 -9.56 5.60
CA ASP A 428 17.72 -9.40 5.51
C ASP A 428 18.21 -9.36 4.05
N ASP A 429 19.16 -10.22 3.68
CA ASP A 429 19.78 -10.24 2.36
C ASP A 429 18.88 -10.82 1.25
N LYS A 430 17.64 -11.24 1.56
CA LYS A 430 16.65 -11.72 0.58
C LYS A 430 15.82 -10.59 -0.01
N ASP A 431 15.44 -9.60 0.80
CA ASP A 431 14.73 -8.42 0.31
C ASP A 431 15.70 -7.31 -0.17
N GLY A 432 16.95 -7.35 0.29
CA GLY A 432 17.98 -6.34 0.01
C GLY A 432 18.49 -5.70 1.29
N LYS A 433 19.73 -5.19 1.29
CA LYS A 433 20.39 -4.76 2.53
C LYS A 433 20.19 -3.27 2.81
N ASN A 434 19.78 -2.94 4.05
CA ASN A 434 19.55 -1.57 4.52
C ASN A 434 18.42 -0.88 3.71
N ASN A 435 17.34 -1.61 3.43
CA ASN A 435 16.21 -1.13 2.67
C ASN A 435 14.88 -1.13 3.44
N LEU A 436 14.91 -1.47 4.75
CA LEU A 436 13.73 -1.39 5.61
C LEU A 436 13.02 -0.04 5.47
N LYS A 437 11.75 -0.11 5.08
CA LYS A 437 10.90 1.05 4.78
C LYS A 437 9.54 0.84 5.39
N VAL A 438 8.99 1.88 6.00
CA VAL A 438 7.57 1.93 6.40
C VAL A 438 6.87 2.99 5.57
N THR A 439 5.78 2.60 4.90
CA THR A 439 4.90 3.48 4.14
C THR A 439 3.56 3.53 4.85
N GLN A 440 3.06 4.72 5.21
CA GLN A 440 1.78 4.91 5.88
C GLN A 440 0.75 5.52 4.92
N SER A 441 -0.52 5.10 5.00
CA SER A 441 -1.61 5.65 4.22
C SER A 441 -2.96 5.61 4.93
N ASN A 442 -3.93 6.32 4.36
CA ASN A 442 -5.34 6.30 4.78
C ASN A 442 -6.20 5.39 3.86
N ALA A 443 -5.60 4.33 3.31
CA ALA A 443 -6.25 3.38 2.41
C ALA A 443 -6.43 1.98 3.03
N GLY A 444 -6.58 1.89 4.36
CA GLY A 444 -6.68 0.64 5.14
C GLY A 444 -7.58 -0.41 4.51
N ARG A 445 -8.85 -0.09 4.25
CA ARG A 445 -9.84 -1.02 3.65
C ARG A 445 -9.44 -1.49 2.25
N THR A 446 -8.84 -0.60 1.47
CA THR A 446 -8.38 -0.88 0.10
C THR A 446 -7.21 -1.86 0.13
N LEU A 447 -6.22 -1.56 0.96
CA LEU A 447 -5.04 -2.39 1.14
C LEU A 447 -5.41 -3.75 1.73
N ASP A 448 -6.35 -3.79 2.66
CA ASP A 448 -6.87 -5.03 3.27
C ASP A 448 -7.57 -5.94 2.25
N GLN A 449 -8.33 -5.35 1.32
CA GLN A 449 -8.98 -6.09 0.23
C GLN A 449 -7.99 -6.60 -0.83
N LEU A 450 -6.89 -5.88 -1.04
CA LEU A 450 -5.83 -6.23 -2.00
C LEU A 450 -4.78 -7.19 -1.44
N THR A 451 -4.73 -7.36 -0.12
CA THR A 451 -3.76 -8.23 0.55
C THR A 451 -4.42 -9.56 0.82
N SER A 452 -3.89 -10.63 0.22
CA SER A 452 -4.31 -11.99 0.56
C SER A 452 -4.04 -12.27 2.03
N ASP A 453 -5.03 -12.75 2.78
CA ASP A 453 -4.89 -13.17 4.18
C ASP A 453 -3.82 -14.27 4.38
N GLY A 454 -3.32 -14.86 3.30
CA GLY A 454 -2.28 -15.88 3.28
C GLY A 454 -2.86 -17.28 3.37
N ALA A 455 -2.11 -18.22 3.95
CA ALA A 455 -2.58 -19.57 4.21
C ALA A 455 -3.72 -19.60 5.24
N GLN A 456 -3.74 -18.65 6.19
CA GLN A 456 -4.78 -18.54 7.22
C GLN A 456 -4.75 -17.20 7.96
N THR A 457 -5.84 -16.90 8.64
CA THR A 457 -5.95 -15.82 9.63
C THR A 457 -6.16 -16.42 11.01
N ILE A 458 -5.35 -15.99 11.97
CA ILE A 458 -5.48 -16.29 13.40
C ILE A 458 -5.85 -15.00 14.15
N HIS A 459 -6.53 -15.14 15.28
CA HIS A 459 -7.10 -14.02 16.01
C HIS A 459 -6.58 -13.97 17.45
N GLU A 460 -6.26 -12.79 17.96
CA GLU A 460 -5.99 -12.58 19.37
C GLU A 460 -7.31 -12.66 20.15
N ARG A 461 -7.35 -13.49 21.18
CA ARG A 461 -8.44 -13.56 22.15
C ARG A 461 -7.90 -13.96 23.51
N ASP A 462 -8.24 -13.19 24.54
CA ASP A 462 -7.83 -13.46 25.92
C ASP A 462 -6.31 -13.70 26.07
N GLN A 463 -5.50 -12.93 25.32
CA GLN A 463 -4.02 -13.05 25.24
C GLN A 463 -3.53 -14.38 24.64
N GLN A 464 -4.34 -15.05 23.80
CA GLN A 464 -3.96 -16.24 23.05
C GLN A 464 -4.27 -16.09 21.57
N TRP A 465 -3.49 -16.76 20.72
CA TRP A 465 -3.83 -16.92 19.30
C TRP A 465 -4.80 -18.08 19.11
N VAL A 466 -5.95 -17.78 18.50
CA VAL A 466 -6.99 -18.77 18.19
C VAL A 466 -7.31 -18.81 16.69
N ASP A 467 -7.70 -19.99 16.20
CA ASP A 467 -8.26 -20.15 14.86
C ASP A 467 -9.64 -19.50 14.72
N ARG A 468 -10.18 -19.46 13.50
CA ARG A 468 -11.51 -18.92 13.20
C ARG A 468 -12.67 -19.58 13.99
N SER A 469 -12.46 -20.78 14.53
CA SER A 469 -13.44 -21.46 15.40
C SER A 469 -13.27 -21.17 16.89
N GLY A 470 -12.26 -20.37 17.27
CA GLY A 470 -11.95 -19.99 18.64
C GLY A 470 -11.14 -21.03 19.41
N ARG A 471 -10.44 -21.96 18.74
CA ARG A 471 -9.53 -22.92 19.37
C ARG A 471 -8.10 -22.39 19.31
N THR A 472 -7.32 -22.58 20.37
CA THR A 472 -5.89 -22.26 20.40
C THR A 472 -5.17 -22.86 19.18
N VAL A 473 -4.35 -22.05 18.52
CA VAL A 473 -3.55 -22.44 17.36
C VAL A 473 -2.57 -23.56 17.73
N THR A 474 -2.33 -24.49 16.80
CA THR A 474 -1.34 -25.57 16.94
C THR A 474 -0.57 -25.73 15.63
N GLN A 475 0.67 -26.22 15.70
CA GLN A 475 1.46 -26.54 14.49
C GLN A 475 0.68 -27.40 13.48
N SER A 476 -0.14 -28.35 13.96
CA SER A 476 -0.96 -29.22 13.10
C SER A 476 -2.10 -28.48 12.38
N ALA A 477 -2.59 -27.36 12.91
CA ALA A 477 -3.50 -26.49 12.21
C ALA A 477 -2.76 -25.64 11.16
N ILE A 478 -1.57 -25.12 11.49
CA ILE A 478 -0.75 -24.32 10.57
C ILE A 478 -0.39 -25.15 9.32
N ASP A 479 0.29 -26.28 9.51
CA ASP A 479 0.79 -27.12 8.40
C ASP A 479 -0.34 -27.60 7.47
N HIS A 480 -1.53 -27.85 8.02
CA HIS A 480 -2.69 -28.27 7.23
C HIS A 480 -3.21 -27.15 6.33
N ASN A 481 -3.25 -25.92 6.82
CA ASN A 481 -3.70 -24.77 6.04
C ASN A 481 -2.66 -24.34 4.99
N GLU A 482 -1.36 -24.54 5.27
CA GLU A 482 -0.30 -24.31 4.28
C GLU A 482 -0.29 -25.35 3.15
N ASN A 483 -0.72 -26.59 3.44
CA ASN A 483 -0.75 -27.67 2.45
C ASN A 483 -2.04 -28.53 2.59
N PRO A 484 -3.21 -28.00 2.21
CA PRO A 484 -4.51 -28.69 2.40
C PRO A 484 -4.64 -29.95 1.53
N ASN A 485 -3.82 -30.07 0.48
CA ASN A 485 -3.77 -31.22 -0.43
C ASN A 485 -2.72 -32.27 -0.03
N ALA A 486 -1.99 -32.07 1.08
CA ALA A 486 -1.08 -33.08 1.60
C ALA A 486 -1.85 -34.37 1.93
N PRO A 487 -1.32 -35.57 1.59
CA PRO A 487 -1.83 -36.81 2.14
C PRO A 487 -1.80 -36.73 3.67
N PRO A 488 -2.89 -37.07 4.39
CA PRO A 488 -2.92 -36.93 5.84
C PRO A 488 -1.76 -37.67 6.50
N ASP A 489 -0.98 -36.99 7.35
CA ASP A 489 0.02 -37.68 8.17
C ASP A 489 -0.69 -38.47 9.27
N PHE A 490 -1.10 -39.68 8.89
CA PHE A 490 -1.77 -40.63 9.77
C PHE A 490 -0.95 -40.95 11.03
N LYS A 491 0.39 -40.82 11.04
CA LYS A 491 1.20 -41.04 12.25
C LYS A 491 1.07 -39.88 13.23
N ARG A 492 1.10 -38.64 12.75
CA ARG A 492 0.90 -37.45 13.58
C ARG A 492 -0.54 -37.30 14.06
N MET A 493 -1.51 -37.49 13.17
CA MET A 493 -2.94 -37.52 13.54
C MET A 493 -3.25 -38.61 14.56
N MET A 494 -2.70 -39.84 14.41
CA MET A 494 -2.86 -40.89 15.42
C MET A 494 -2.19 -40.55 16.74
N ARG A 495 -1.04 -39.85 16.73
CA ARG A 495 -0.37 -39.40 17.96
C ARG A 495 -1.23 -38.37 18.70
N GLU A 496 -1.68 -37.31 18.02
CA GLU A 496 -2.53 -36.27 18.62
C GLU A 496 -3.90 -36.84 19.07
N ALA A 497 -4.51 -37.73 18.29
CA ALA A 497 -5.75 -38.41 18.65
C ALA A 497 -5.59 -39.35 19.86
N MET A 498 -4.46 -40.07 19.97
CA MET A 498 -4.18 -40.89 21.16
C MET A 498 -3.90 -40.03 22.40
N PHE A 499 -3.16 -38.93 22.28
CA PHE A 499 -2.95 -38.00 23.40
C PHE A 499 -4.28 -37.43 23.92
N ARG A 500 -5.14 -36.90 23.03
CA ARG A 500 -6.48 -36.40 23.40
C ARG A 500 -7.38 -37.48 24.02
N ARG A 501 -7.19 -38.76 23.67
CA ARG A 501 -7.96 -39.89 24.19
C ARG A 501 -7.44 -40.41 25.54
N ILE A 502 -6.17 -40.15 25.89
CA ILE A 502 -5.53 -40.64 27.12
C ILE A 502 -5.58 -39.59 28.24
N PHE A 503 -5.41 -38.30 27.93
CA PHE A 503 -5.24 -37.24 28.95
C PHE A 503 -6.43 -36.29 29.14
N GLY A 504 -7.46 -36.40 28.30
CA GLY A 504 -8.61 -35.50 28.35
C GLY A 504 -8.31 -34.10 27.81
N ARG A 505 -9.30 -33.20 27.89
CA ARG A 505 -9.04 -31.76 27.72
C ARG A 505 -8.35 -31.25 28.99
N ASP A 506 -7.53 -30.21 28.82
CA ASP A 506 -6.96 -29.38 29.90
C ASP A 506 -5.71 -29.90 30.64
N THR A 507 -4.87 -30.74 30.00
CA THR A 507 -3.42 -30.82 30.34
C THR A 507 -2.53 -30.90 29.11
N GLN A 508 -1.62 -29.94 28.98
CA GLN A 508 -0.51 -29.93 28.02
C GLN A 508 0.80 -30.01 28.82
N PRO A 509 1.74 -30.91 28.49
CA PRO A 509 3.02 -31.01 29.21
C PRO A 509 3.96 -29.84 28.85
N ALA A 510 4.85 -29.50 29.80
CA ALA A 510 5.70 -28.30 29.81
C ALA A 510 6.95 -28.35 28.91
#